data_AF-A0AA95L445-F1
#
_entry.id   AF-A0AA95L445-F1
#
_cell.length_a   1.000
_cell.length_b   1.000
_cell.length_c   1.000
_cell.angle_alpha   90.00
_cell.angle_beta   90.00
_cell.angle_gamma   90.00
#
_symmetry.space_group_name_H-M   'P 1'
#
loop_
_entity.id
_entity.type
_entity.pdbx_description
1 polymer ?
#
loop_
_entity_poly.entity_id
_entity_poly.type
_entity_poly.pdbx_seq_one_letter_code
_entity_poly.pdbx_strand_id
1 'polypeptide(L)' 'MESKIEVLSTVKLQHSPDLYKIVDALNRTLKKQDLMFGLALDKEDQSKAIFTIYRT' A
#
# COMPACT_ATOMS: atom_id res chain seq x y z
N MET A 1 -6.73 8.92 22.05
CA MET A 1 -7.28 7.74 21.36
C MET A 1 -6.19 7.27 20.41
N GLU A 2 -5.70 6.04 20.59
CA GLU A 2 -4.67 5.49 19.70
C GLU A 2 -5.23 5.42 18.27
N SER A 3 -4.57 6.09 17.33
CA SER A 3 -4.89 6.01 15.89
C SER A 3 -4.75 4.55 15.46
N LYS A 4 -5.87 3.85 15.36
CA LYS A 4 -5.90 2.43 15.02
C LYS A 4 -5.87 2.31 13.50
N ILE A 5 -4.72 1.89 12.98
CA ILE A 5 -4.57 1.62 11.55
C ILE A 5 -5.49 0.44 11.18
N GLU A 6 -6.43 0.68 10.27
CA GLU A 6 -7.38 -0.31 9.75
C GLU A 6 -7.01 -0.71 8.31
N VAL A 7 -7.07 -1.99 7.96
CA VAL A 7 -6.88 -2.45 6.58
C VAL A 7 -8.19 -2.35 5.82
N LEU A 8 -8.24 -1.52 4.78
CA LEU A 8 -9.41 -1.39 3.91
C LEU A 8 -9.42 -2.40 2.77
N SER A 9 -8.25 -2.69 2.18
CA SER A 9 -8.13 -3.61 1.06
C SER A 9 -6.69 -4.10 0.89
N THR A 10 -6.54 -5.33 0.41
CA THR A 10 -5.26 -5.92 0.05
C THR A 10 -5.42 -6.64 -1.29
N VAL A 11 -4.52 -6.38 -2.22
CA VAL A 11 -4.50 -7.07 -3.53
C VAL A 11 -3.10 -7.58 -3.84
N LYS A 12 -3.02 -8.77 -4.45
CA LYS A 12 -1.79 -9.35 -4.98
C LYS A 12 -1.72 -9.07 -6.49
N LEU A 13 -0.64 -8.47 -6.94
CA LEU A 13 -0.42 -8.07 -8.34
C LEU A 13 1.00 -8.41 -8.79
N GLN A 14 1.29 -8.29 -10.10
CA GLN A 14 2.67 -8.42 -10.56
C GLN A 14 3.54 -7.30 -10.02
N HIS A 15 4.72 -7.65 -9.54
CA HIS A 15 5.70 -6.68 -9.11
C HIS A 15 6.17 -5.87 -10.33
N SER A 16 6.13 -4.56 -10.18
CA SER A 16 6.70 -3.61 -11.14
C SER A 16 7.43 -2.51 -10.38
N PRO A 17 8.60 -2.06 -10.87
CA PRO A 17 9.31 -0.91 -10.28
C PRO A 17 8.43 0.34 -10.18
N ASP A 18 7.47 0.52 -11.09
CA ASP A 18 6.59 1.68 -11.09
C ASP A 18 5.55 1.67 -9.95
N LEU A 19 5.30 0.53 -9.31
CA LEU A 19 4.41 0.44 -8.16
C LEU A 19 4.88 1.32 -6.99
N TYR A 20 6.20 1.41 -6.78
CA TYR A 20 6.76 2.29 -5.74
C TYR A 20 6.47 3.76 -6.03
N LYS A 21 6.51 4.18 -7.30
CA LYS A 21 6.18 5.55 -7.71
C LYS A 21 4.69 5.84 -7.49
N ILE A 22 3.82 4.88 -7.81
CA ILE A 22 2.37 5.01 -7.57
C ILE A 22 2.10 5.14 -6.06
N VAL A 23 2.70 4.28 -5.25
CA VAL A 23 2.52 4.30 -3.79
C VAL A 23 3.03 5.60 -3.17
N ASP A 24 4.18 6.12 -3.61
CA ASP A 24 4.70 7.42 -3.16
C ASP A 24 3.75 8.57 -3.56
N ALA A 25 3.28 8.59 -4.82
CA ALA A 25 2.32 9.58 -5.28
C ALA A 25 1.04 9.57 -4.43
N LEU A 26 0.43 8.39 -4.22
CA LEU A 26 -0.78 8.23 -3.42
C LEU A 26 -0.59 8.69 -1.97
N ASN A 27 0.52 8.30 -1.33
CA ASN A 27 0.82 8.73 0.04
C ASN A 27 1.08 10.24 0.13
N ARG A 28 1.67 10.89 -0.89
CA ARG A 28 1.84 12.35 -0.90
C ARG A 28 0.54 13.12 -1.09
N THR A 29 -0.42 12.56 -1.83
CA THR A 29 -1.67 13.24 -2.17
C THR A 29 -2.81 12.95 -1.19
N LEU A 30 -2.90 11.72 -0.67
CA LEU A 30 -4.07 11.23 0.08
C LEU A 30 -3.81 10.95 1.56
N LYS A 31 -2.58 11.02 2.06
CA LYS A 31 -2.28 10.80 3.49
C LYS A 31 -2.98 11.78 4.44
N LYS A 32 -3.29 12.99 3.96
CA LYS A 32 -4.09 13.98 4.72
C LYS A 32 -5.58 13.66 4.79
N GLN A 33 -6.02 12.63 4.06
CA GLN A 33 -7.40 12.13 4.05
C GLN A 33 -7.50 10.79 4.83
N ASP A 34 -6.59 10.58 5.78
CA ASP A 34 -6.53 9.39 6.62
C ASP A 34 -6.39 8.08 5.81
N LEU A 35 -5.73 8.16 4.65
CA LEU A 35 -5.43 7.01 3.79
C LEU A 35 -3.93 6.80 3.66
N MET A 36 -3.47 5.58 3.92
CA MET A 36 -2.09 5.18 3.69
C MET A 36 -2.03 3.99 2.73
N PHE A 37 -0.99 3.95 1.90
CA PHE A 37 -0.79 2.94 0.88
C PHE A 37 0.52 2.21 1.14
N GLY A 38 0.46 0.90 1.27
CA GLY A 38 1.62 0.03 1.49
C GLY A 38 1.89 -0.85 0.27
N LEU A 39 3.17 -1.19 0.09
CA LEU A 39 3.62 -2.13 -0.91
C LEU A 39 4.70 -3.02 -0.30
N ALA A 40 4.51 -4.33 -0.40
CA ALA A 40 5.49 -5.33 -0.01
C ALA A 40 5.66 -6.36 -1.14
N LEU A 41 6.82 -7.00 -1.23
CA LEU A 41 6.95 -8.19 -2.06
C LEU A 41 6.20 -9.34 -1.41
N ASP A 42 5.62 -10.21 -2.22
CA ASP A 42 5.07 -11.46 -1.71
C ASP A 42 6.20 -12.37 -1.19
N LYS A 43 5.96 -13.04 -0.07
CA LYS A 43 6.99 -13.83 0.62
C LYS A 43 7.31 -15.14 -0.09
N GLU A 44 6.35 -15.69 -0.83
CA GLU A 44 6.47 -16.97 -1.54
C GLU A 44 6.90 -16.75 -3.00
N ASP A 45 6.48 -15.63 -3.61
CA ASP A 45 6.76 -15.31 -5.00
C ASP A 45 7.15 -13.83 -5.18
N GLN A 46 8.45 -13.55 -5.25
CA GLN A 46 8.97 -12.18 -5.43
C GLN A 46 8.61 -11.55 -6.79
N SER A 47 8.07 -12.31 -7.74
CA SER A 47 7.49 -11.72 -8.97
C SER A 47 6.16 -11.01 -8.70
N LYS A 48 5.59 -11.21 -7.51
CA LYS A 48 4.33 -10.60 -7.05
C LYS A 48 4.60 -9.56 -5.97
N ALA A 49 3.71 -8.58 -5.90
CA ALA A 49 3.66 -7.60 -4.84
C ALA A 49 2.28 -7.61 -4.18
N ILE A 50 2.26 -7.29 -2.89
CA ILE A 50 1.08 -7.09 -2.07
C ILE A 50 0.91 -5.59 -1.87
N PHE A 51 -0.14 -5.04 -2.46
CA PHE A 51 -0.54 -3.66 -2.28
C PHE A 51 -1.68 -3.59 -1.27
N THR A 52 -1.55 -2.73 -0.27
CA THR A 52 -2.51 -2.61 0.84
C THR A 52 -2.93 -1.16 1.03
N ILE A 53 -4.22 -0.95 1.22
CA ILE A 53 -4.81 0.34 1.58
C ILE A 53 -5.17 0.30 3.05
N TYR A 54 -4.72 1.29 3.80
CA TYR A 54 -5.00 1.47 5.21
C TYR A 54 -5.78 2.77 5.45
N ARG A 55 -6.62 2.76 6.48
CA ARG A 55 -7.18 3.96 7.11
C ARG A 55 -6.42 4.25 8.40
N THR A 56 -6.01 5.51 8.62
CA THR A 56 -5.13 5.91 9.73
C THR A 56 -5.80 6.83 10.74
#